data_AF-R0L736-F1
#
_entry.id   AF-R0L736-F1
#
_cell.length_a   1.000
_cell.length_b   1.000
_cell.length_c   1.000
_cell.angle_alpha   90.00
_cell.angle_beta   90.00
_cell.angle_gamma   90.00
#
_symmetry.space_group_name_H-M   'P 1'
#
loop_
_entity.id
_entity.type
_entity.pdbx_description
1 polymer ?
#
loop_
_entity_poly.entity_id
_entity_poly.type
_entity_poly.pdbx_seq_one_letter_code
_entity_poly.pdbx_strand_id
1 'polypeptide(L)'
;LLLLLGLALLAPGLSADQCVLTGRWINDLGSDVTIGAVNSNGEFAGTFHTAVMTPTKDIKASPLVGIQHTKTQPTFGFTVNWNFTGSS
;
A
#
# COMPACT_ATOMS: atom_id res chain seq x y z
N LEU A 1 38.27 -16.77 3.09
CA LEU A 1 37.21 -16.46 4.08
C LEU A 1 37.30 -15.03 4.60
N LEU A 2 38.46 -14.56 5.06
CA LEU A 2 38.67 -13.17 5.54
C LEU A 2 38.34 -12.07 4.52
N LEU A 3 38.59 -12.31 3.22
CA LEU A 3 38.27 -11.37 2.13
C LEU A 3 36.76 -11.18 1.90
N LEU A 4 35.94 -12.22 2.11
CA LEU A 4 34.49 -12.15 1.94
C LEU A 4 33.81 -11.37 3.09
N LEU A 5 34.38 -11.46 4.30
CA LEU A 5 33.89 -10.73 5.47
C LEU A 5 34.12 -9.21 5.33
N GLY A 6 35.25 -8.81 4.73
CA GLY A 6 35.59 -7.39 4.54
C GLY A 6 34.68 -6.63 3.55
N LEU A 7 34.15 -7.33 2.54
CA LEU A 7 33.22 -6.75 1.55
C LEU A 7 31.86 -6.40 2.16
N ALA A 8 31.39 -7.14 3.17
CA ALA A 8 30.11 -6.90 3.82
C ALA A 8 30.11 -5.62 4.68
N LEU A 9 31.27 -5.19 5.20
CA LEU A 9 31.39 -3.96 6.00
C LEU A 9 31.48 -2.68 5.16
N LEU A 10 31.72 -2.79 3.85
CA LEU A 10 31.81 -1.65 2.93
C LEU A 10 30.53 -1.39 2.16
N ALA A 11 29.52 -2.27 2.31
CA ALA A 11 28.18 -1.98 1.82
C ALA A 11 27.67 -0.76 2.60
N PRO A 12 27.33 0.35 1.93
CA PRO A 12 26.53 1.39 2.57
C PRO A 12 25.35 0.69 3.20
N GLY A 13 25.18 0.81 4.52
CA GLY A 13 23.98 0.31 5.16
C GLY A 13 22.82 0.93 4.39
N LEU A 14 22.04 0.09 3.68
CA LEU A 14 20.84 0.55 3.01
C LEU A 14 20.04 1.23 4.11
N SER A 15 20.03 2.57 4.09
CA SER A 15 19.06 3.33 4.85
C SER A 15 17.74 2.78 4.37
N ALA A 16 17.04 2.04 5.24
CA ALA A 16 15.72 1.54 4.90
C ALA A 16 14.92 2.79 4.49
N ASP A 17 14.58 2.88 3.20
CA ASP A 17 13.76 3.98 2.72
C ASP A 17 12.57 4.09 3.65
N GLN A 18 12.25 5.32 4.05
CA GLN A 18 11.08 5.60 4.86
C GLN A 18 9.89 4.86 4.24
N CYS A 19 9.12 4.12 5.03
CA CYS A 19 7.96 3.40 4.49
C CYS A 19 6.96 4.42 3.92
N VAL A 20 6.93 4.56 2.60
CA VAL A 20 6.04 5.49 1.87
C VAL A 20 4.90 4.68 1.28
N LEU A 21 3.65 5.03 1.64
CA LEU A 21 2.44 4.38 1.11
C LEU A 21 2.11 4.79 -0.34
N THR A 22 2.53 5.97 -0.78
CA THR A 22 2.28 6.46 -2.14
C THR A 22 2.81 5.45 -3.17
N GLY A 23 1.93 4.97 -4.05
CA GLY A 23 2.31 3.99 -5.06
C GLY A 23 1.21 2.97 -5.36
N ARG A 24 1.59 1.94 -6.11
CA ARG A 24 0.73 0.81 -6.48
C ARG A 24 1.17 -0.43 -5.72
N TRP A 25 0.20 -1.12 -5.12
CA TRP A 25 0.37 -2.27 -4.26
C TRP A 25 -0.50 -3.42 -4.73
N ILE A 26 0.02 -4.64 -4.66
CA ILE A 26 -0.73 -5.87 -4.90
C ILE A 26 -0.68 -6.70 -3.63
N ASN A 27 -1.82 -7.19 -3.15
CA ASN A 27 -1.84 -8.12 -2.01
C ASN A 27 -1.78 -9.58 -2.47
N ASP A 28 -1.66 -10.51 -1.52
CA ASP A 28 -1.54 -11.95 -1.82
C ASP A 28 -2.79 -12.57 -2.49
N LEU A 29 -3.93 -11.87 -2.43
CA LEU A 29 -5.16 -12.27 -3.12
C LEU A 29 -5.21 -11.74 -4.56
N GLY A 30 -4.24 -10.92 -4.98
CA GLY A 30 -4.19 -10.29 -6.30
C GLY A 30 -4.98 -8.98 -6.42
N SER A 31 -5.52 -8.45 -5.31
CA SER A 31 -6.18 -7.14 -5.32
C SER A 31 -5.16 -6.03 -5.58
N ASP A 32 -5.55 -5.02 -6.35
CA ASP A 32 -4.72 -3.89 -6.76
C ASP A 32 -5.16 -2.62 -6.03
N VAL A 33 -4.21 -1.95 -5.38
CA VAL A 33 -4.44 -0.72 -4.63
C VAL A 33 -3.49 0.36 -5.13
N THR A 34 -4.03 1.51 -5.53
CA THR A 34 -3.23 2.70 -5.82
C THR A 34 -3.48 3.76 -4.76
N ILE A 35 -2.43 4.16 -4.04
CA ILE A 35 -2.47 5.20 -3.01
C ILE A 35 -1.76 6.45 -3.56
N GLY A 36 -2.46 7.58 -3.50
CA GLY A 36 -1.94 8.88 -3.89
C GLY A 36 -0.92 9.44 -2.89
N ALA A 37 -0.49 10.68 -3.14
CA ALA A 37 0.44 11.36 -2.22
C ALA A 37 -0.16 11.49 -0.82
N VAL A 38 0.64 11.20 0.19
CA VAL A 38 0.29 11.45 1.59
C VAL A 38 0.60 12.91 1.93
N ASN A 39 -0.36 13.64 2.48
CA ASN A 39 -0.17 15.04 2.87
C ASN A 39 0.56 15.18 4.23
N SER A 40 0.81 16.41 4.66
CA SER A 40 1.52 16.72 5.92
C SER A 40 0.78 16.25 7.18
N ASN A 41 -0.52 16.01 7.11
CA ASN A 41 -1.34 15.49 8.21
C ASN A 41 -1.36 13.95 8.22
N GLY A 42 -0.68 13.30 7.26
CA GLY A 42 -0.71 11.85 7.09
C GLY A 42 -1.91 11.34 6.31
N GLU A 43 -2.80 12.21 5.82
CA GLU A 43 -3.99 11.81 5.07
C GLU A 43 -3.65 11.43 3.64
N PHE A 44 -4.36 10.45 3.09
CA PHE A 44 -4.24 10.03 1.71
C PHE A 44 -5.58 9.55 1.15
N ALA A 45 -5.66 9.58 -0.18
CA ALA A 45 -6.76 9.00 -0.95
C ALA A 45 -6.22 8.02 -2.00
N GLY A 46 -7.07 7.15 -2.51
CA GLY A 46 -6.66 6.17 -3.51
C GLY A 46 -7.82 5.39 -4.11
N THR A 47 -7.49 4.31 -4.79
CA THR A 47 -8.44 3.36 -5.37
C THR A 47 -8.08 1.94 -4.98
N PHE A 48 -9.10 1.15 -4.67
CA PHE A 48 -9.01 -0.28 -4.38
C PHE A 48 -9.76 -1.06 -5.45
N HIS A 49 -9.09 -1.99 -6.10
CA HIS A 49 -9.69 -2.94 -7.04
C HIS A 49 -9.54 -4.35 -6.47
N THR A 50 -10.65 -4.90 -5.97
CA THR A 50 -10.63 -6.22 -5.33
C THR A 50 -10.53 -7.33 -6.37
N ALA A 51 -9.68 -8.33 -6.12
CA ALA A 51 -9.65 -9.56 -6.92
C ALA A 51 -10.71 -10.59 -6.49
N VAL A 52 -11.31 -10.40 -5.31
CA VAL A 52 -12.28 -11.34 -4.71
C VAL A 52 -13.59 -10.63 -4.40
N MET A 53 -14.71 -11.26 -4.74
CA MET A 53 -16.05 -10.73 -4.51
C MET A 53 -17.10 -11.84 -4.53
N THR A 54 -18.27 -11.58 -3.94
CA THR A 54 -19.45 -12.43 -4.08
C THR A 54 -19.92 -12.51 -5.54
N PRO A 55 -20.36 -13.68 -6.04
CA PRO A 55 -20.61 -13.93 -7.47
C PRO A 55 -21.66 -13.04 -8.16
N THR A 56 -22.49 -12.32 -7.42
CA THR A 56 -23.67 -11.58 -7.92
C THR A 56 -23.43 -10.09 -8.19
N LYS A 57 -22.17 -9.65 -8.14
CA LYS A 57 -21.81 -8.23 -8.28
C LYS A 57 -20.78 -8.07 -9.39
N ASP A 58 -20.64 -6.86 -9.92
CA ASP A 58 -19.51 -6.52 -10.80
C ASP A 58 -18.38 -5.90 -9.98
N ILE A 59 -17.13 -6.29 -10.27
CA ILE A 59 -15.95 -5.71 -9.63
C ILE A 59 -15.71 -4.34 -10.25
N LYS A 60 -15.78 -3.29 -9.43
CA LYS A 60 -15.41 -1.93 -9.83
C LYS A 60 -14.36 -1.36 -8.90
N ALA A 61 -13.52 -0.48 -9.45
CA ALA A 61 -12.61 0.31 -8.63
C ALA A 61 -13.43 1.14 -7.62
N SER A 62 -13.03 1.02 -6.35
CA SER A 62 -13.70 1.64 -5.21
C SER A 62 -12.78 2.67 -4.58
N PRO A 63 -13.24 3.90 -4.32
CA PRO A 63 -12.40 4.92 -3.67
C PRO A 63 -12.05 4.50 -2.24
N LEU A 64 -10.84 4.86 -1.81
CA LEU A 64 -10.39 4.73 -0.42
C LEU A 64 -9.85 6.07 0.11
N VAL A 65 -9.99 6.26 1.41
CA VAL A 65 -9.38 7.38 2.16
C VAL A 65 -8.79 6.86 3.46
N GLY A 66 -7.66 7.40 3.89
CA GLY A 66 -6.96 6.92 5.08
C GLY A 66 -5.99 7.92 5.67
N ILE A 67 -5.36 7.51 6.76
CA ILE A 67 -4.35 8.27 7.51
C ILE A 67 -3.19 7.34 7.88
N GLN A 68 -1.96 7.84 7.77
CA GLN A 68 -0.75 7.21 8.34
C GLN A 68 -0.11 8.08 9.41
N HIS A 69 0.58 7.45 10.36
CA HIS A 69 1.39 8.15 11.35
C HIS A 69 2.73 8.66 10.76
N THR A 70 3.39 9.56 11.46
CA THR A 70 4.71 10.11 11.11
C THR A 70 5.83 9.39 11.86
N LYS A 71 6.22 8.21 11.38
CA LYS A 71 7.35 7.41 11.90
C LYS A 71 8.12 6.76 10.74
N THR A 72 9.32 6.25 11.00
CA THR A 72 10.14 5.53 10.01
C THR A 72 9.43 4.27 9.48
N GLN A 73 8.71 3.57 10.36
CA GLN A 73 7.78 2.47 10.04
C GLN A 73 6.39 2.85 10.59
N PRO A 74 5.60 3.60 9.82
CA PRO A 74 4.34 4.15 10.29
C PRO A 74 3.24 3.09 10.30
N THR A 75 2.39 3.12 11.33
CA THR A 75 1.08 2.48 11.26
C THR A 75 0.15 3.33 10.41
N PHE A 76 -0.82 2.69 9.76
CA PHE A 76 -1.80 3.37 8.91
C PHE A 76 -3.12 2.60 8.93
N GLY A 77 -4.19 3.30 8.51
CA GLY A 77 -5.50 2.71 8.29
C GLY A 77 -6.24 3.48 7.22
N PHE A 78 -7.13 2.79 6.50
CA PHE A 78 -7.98 3.40 5.49
C PHE A 78 -9.34 2.71 5.45
N THR A 79 -10.33 3.44 4.94
CA THR A 79 -11.68 2.95 4.67
C THR A 79 -11.86 2.88 3.16
N VAL A 80 -12.46 1.80 2.68
CA VAL A 80 -12.88 1.65 1.27
C VAL A 80 -14.39 1.88 1.19
N ASN A 81 -14.81 2.80 0.34
CA ASN A 81 -16.22 2.97 -0.01
C ASN A 81 -16.52 2.14 -1.26
N TRP A 82 -17.11 0.95 -1.06
CA TRP A 82 -17.24 -0.04 -2.13
C TRP A 82 -18.26 0.35 -3.20
N ASN A 83 -17.78 0.48 -4.44
CA ASN A 83 -18.61 0.62 -5.62
C ASN A 83 -19.04 -0.76 -6.12
N PHE A 84 -20.15 -1.29 -5.63
CA PHE A 84 -20.76 -2.49 -6.19
C PHE A 84 -22.03 -2.15 -6.94
N THR A 85 -22.18 -2.65 -8.17
CA THR A 85 -23.52 -2.76 -8.79
C THR A 85 -24.12 -4.09 -8.34
N GLY A 86 -25.21 -4.03 -7.59
CA GLY A 86 -26.10 -5.19 -7.47
C GLY A 86 -26.97 -5.22 -8.71
N SER A 87 -26.95 -6.32 -9.47
CA SER A 87 -28.12 -6.66 -10.27
C SER A 87 -29.28 -6.85 -9.28
N SER A 88 -30.29 -5.99 -9.38
CA SER A 88 -31.55 -6.10 -8.61
C SER A 88 -32.22 -7.45 -8.80
#